data_AF-A0A8T0X4R7-F1
#
_entry.id   AF-A0A8T0X4R7-F1
#
_cell.length_a   1.000
_cell.length_b   1.000
_cell.length_c   1.000
_cell.angle_alpha   90.00
_cell.angle_beta   90.00
_cell.angle_gamma   90.00
#
_symmetry.space_group_name_H-M   'P 1'
#
loop_
_entity.id
_entity.type
_entity.pdbx_description
1 polymer ?
#
loop_
_entity_poly.entity_id
_entity_poly.type
_entity_poly.pdbx_seq_one_letter_code
_entity_poly.pdbx_strand_id
1 'polypeptide(L)'
;MQRDHSFVEWWRKVMKKMKKEYKKGVNSLIILGAWMIWKHRNACVFEGMAPSVASIMREIKDEHNLWCLAGAKKLQGLGLAGAL
;
A
#
# COMPACT_ATOMS: atom_id res chain seq x y z
N MET A 1 -18.54 13.14 -7.93
CA MET A 1 -17.30 12.66 -7.27
C MET A 1 -17.61 12.41 -5.81
N GLN A 2 -17.84 11.15 -5.42
CA GLN A 2 -18.13 10.83 -4.02
C GLN A 2 -16.79 10.74 -3.27
N ARG A 3 -16.49 11.73 -2.43
CA ARG A 3 -15.41 11.66 -1.46
C ARG A 3 -15.80 10.61 -0.44
N ASP A 4 -15.18 9.43 -0.49
CA ASP A 4 -15.32 8.46 0.59
C ASP A 4 -14.63 9.03 1.83
N HIS A 5 -15.42 9.56 2.77
CA HIS A 5 -14.91 10.18 4.01
C HIS A 5 -14.31 9.17 5.00
N SER A 6 -14.40 7.87 4.72
CA SER A 6 -13.89 6.80 5.58
C SER A 6 -13.01 5.83 4.78
N PHE A 7 -11.78 5.64 5.26
CA PHE A 7 -10.83 4.66 4.72
C PHE A 7 -11.42 3.25 4.70
N VAL A 8 -12.17 2.87 5.74
CA VAL A 8 -12.80 1.55 5.86
C VAL A 8 -13.89 1.37 4.81
N GLU A 9 -14.70 2.40 4.55
CA GLU A 9 -15.75 2.32 3.54
C GLU A 9 -15.17 2.29 2.12
N TRP A 10 -14.17 3.11 1.85
CA TRP A 10 -13.41 3.06 0.59
C TRP A 10 -12.81 1.67 0.37
N TRP A 11 -12.12 1.12 1.38
CA TRP A 11 -11.50 -0.20 1.30
C TRP A 11 -12.55 -1.27 1.03
N ARG A 12 -13.67 -1.26 1.77
CA ARG A 12 -14.80 -2.17 1.53
C ARG A 12 -15.33 -2.09 0.10
N LYS A 13 -15.47 -0.89 -0.46
CA LYS A 13 -15.93 -0.67 -1.84
C LYS A 13 -14.93 -1.22 -2.86
N VAL A 14 -13.64 -0.97 -2.68
CA VAL A 14 -12.58 -1.56 -3.54
C VAL A 14 -12.69 -3.08 -3.51
N MET A 15 -12.80 -3.69 -2.33
CA MET A 15 -12.85 -5.14 -2.17
C MET A 15 -14.13 -5.78 -2.72
N LYS A 16 -15.23 -5.04 -2.79
CA LYS A 16 -16.46 -5.49 -3.47
C LYS A 16 -16.29 -5.55 -4.98
N LYS A 17 -15.53 -4.61 -5.58
CA LYS A 17 -15.30 -4.52 -7.03
C LYS A 17 -14.23 -5.47 -7.56
N MET A 18 -13.30 -5.92 -6.70
CA MET A 18 -12.19 -6.78 -7.10
C MET A 18 -12.61 -8.24 -7.35
N LYS A 19 -12.06 -8.86 -8.40
CA LYS A 19 -12.17 -10.32 -8.61
C LYS A 19 -11.51 -11.08 -7.46
N LYS A 20 -12.06 -12.24 -7.10
CA LYS A 20 -11.62 -13.07 -5.95
C LYS A 20 -10.13 -13.38 -5.98
N GLU A 21 -9.55 -13.56 -7.17
CA GLU A 21 -8.13 -13.84 -7.38
C GLU A 21 -7.19 -12.70 -6.93
N TYR A 22 -7.60 -11.43 -7.07
CA TYR A 22 -6.77 -10.26 -6.71
C TYR A 22 -7.01 -9.75 -5.29
N LYS A 23 -8.14 -10.11 -4.66
CA LYS A 23 -8.52 -9.61 -3.32
C LYS A 23 -7.39 -9.76 -2.30
N LYS A 24 -6.73 -10.91 -2.26
CA LYS A 24 -5.64 -11.16 -1.30
C LYS A 24 -4.44 -10.23 -1.55
N GLY A 25 -4.02 -10.06 -2.80
CA GLY A 25 -2.94 -9.14 -3.17
C GLY A 25 -3.27 -7.69 -2.85
N VAL A 26 -4.47 -7.24 -3.24
CA VAL A 26 -4.93 -5.85 -3.01
C VAL A 26 -5.04 -5.55 -1.52
N ASN A 27 -5.55 -6.48 -0.70
CA ASN A 27 -5.55 -6.32 0.76
C ASN A 27 -4.13 -6.15 1.32
N SER A 28 -3.18 -6.99 0.89
CA SER A 28 -1.78 -6.87 1.31
C SER A 28 -1.19 -5.52 0.91
N LEU A 29 -1.48 -5.03 -0.30
CA LEU A 29 -1.00 -3.73 -0.78
C LEU A 29 -1.59 -2.56 0.03
N ILE A 30 -2.89 -2.60 0.35
CA ILE A 30 -3.54 -1.56 1.16
C ILE A 30 -2.95 -1.52 2.57
N ILE A 31 -2.73 -2.68 3.18
CA ILE A 31 -2.09 -2.78 4.50
C ILE A 31 -0.65 -2.24 4.44
N LEU A 32 0.12 -2.61 3.41
CA LEU A 32 1.46 -2.10 3.20
C LEU A 32 1.47 -0.58 3.08
N GLY A 33 0.59 0.00 2.25
CA GLY A 33 0.48 1.46 2.12
C GLY A 33 0.15 2.16 3.44
N ALA A 34 -0.82 1.64 4.20
CA ALA A 34 -1.16 2.17 5.51
C ALA A 34 0.00 2.07 6.52
N TRP A 35 0.71 0.95 6.52
CA TRP A 35 1.90 0.72 7.35
C TRP A 35 3.02 1.71 7.03
N MET A 36 3.33 1.91 5.74
CA MET A 36 4.38 2.83 5.32
C MET A 36 4.06 4.29 5.68
N ILE A 37 2.80 4.70 5.53
CA ILE A 37 2.36 6.03 5.98
C ILE A 37 2.54 6.19 7.48
N TRP A 38 2.16 5.18 8.27
CA TRP A 38 2.33 5.20 9.73
C TRP A 38 3.81 5.31 10.11
N LYS A 39 4.68 4.50 9.49
CA LYS A 39 6.13 4.53 9.70
C LYS A 39 6.73 5.89 9.37
N HIS A 40 6.41 6.46 8.21
CA HIS A 40 6.89 7.79 7.80
C HIS A 40 6.44 8.89 8.77
N ARG A 41 5.18 8.84 9.22
CA ARG A 41 4.67 9.80 10.21
C ARG A 41 5.41 9.71 11.53
N ASN A 42 5.73 8.51 11.99
CA ASN A 42 6.55 8.33 13.20
C ASN A 42 7.93 8.93 13.00
N ALA A 43 8.60 8.66 11.88
CA ALA A 43 9.91 9.25 11.60
C ALA A 43 9.86 10.79 11.54
N CYS A 44 8.80 11.38 11.01
CA CYS A 44 8.61 12.83 11.03
C CYS A 44 8.51 13.39 12.46
N VAL A 45 7.80 12.68 13.35
CA VAL A 45 7.56 13.13 14.74
C VAL A 45 8.78 12.88 15.62
N PHE A 46 9.43 11.72 15.50
CA PHE A 46 10.50 11.30 16.41
C PHE A 46 11.91 11.63 15.91
N GLU A 47 12.10 11.69 14.60
CA GLU A 47 13.43 11.90 13.97
C GLU A 47 13.53 13.26 13.27
N GLY A 48 12.45 14.07 13.29
CA GLY A 48 12.42 15.40 12.67
C GLY A 48 12.44 15.36 11.14
N MET A 49 12.15 14.20 10.53
CA MET A 49 12.12 14.06 9.08
C MET A 49 11.01 14.92 8.45
N ALA A 50 11.27 15.53 7.29
CA ALA A 50 10.24 16.27 6.59
C ALA A 50 9.17 15.33 5.97
N PRO A 51 7.87 15.66 6.04
CA PRO A 51 6.83 14.88 5.37
C PRO A 51 7.03 14.89 3.85
N SER A 52 7.09 13.70 3.24
CA SER A 52 7.38 13.57 1.80
C SER A 52 6.63 12.38 1.20
N VAL A 53 5.64 12.68 0.34
CA VAL A 53 4.90 11.65 -0.41
C VAL A 53 5.83 10.86 -1.34
N ALA A 54 6.80 11.54 -1.97
CA ALA A 54 7.77 10.89 -2.85
C ALA A 54 8.62 9.86 -2.10
N SER A 55 9.00 10.16 -0.85
CA SER A 55 9.77 9.23 -0.01
C SER A 55 8.93 8.02 0.38
N ILE A 56 7.69 8.23 0.84
CA ILE A 56 6.74 7.14 1.14
C ILE A 56 6.53 6.24 -0.08
N MET A 57 6.33 6.83 -1.26
CA MET A 57 6.14 6.07 -2.49
C MET A 57 7.36 5.21 -2.84
N ARG A 58 8.58 5.75 -2.70
CA ARG A 58 9.81 4.99 -2.91
C ARG A 58 9.91 3.81 -1.94
N GLU A 59 9.67 4.04 -0.66
CA GLU A 59 9.74 2.97 0.35
C GLU A 59 8.67 1.89 0.13
N ILE A 60 7.46 2.27 -0.32
CA ILE A 60 6.42 1.30 -0.70
C ILE A 60 6.89 0.41 -1.86
N LYS A 61 7.54 0.99 -2.89
CA LYS A 61 8.09 0.21 -4.01
C LYS A 61 9.15 -0.77 -3.53
N ASP A 62 10.08 -0.30 -2.72
CA ASP A 62 11.20 -1.09 -2.22
C ASP A 62 10.66 -2.27 -1.38
N GLU A 63 9.74 -2.00 -0.45
CA GLU A 63 9.13 -3.02 0.40
C GLU A 63 8.26 -4.00 -0.42
N HIS A 64 7.49 -3.50 -1.40
CA HIS A 64 6.73 -4.34 -2.32
C HIS A 64 7.64 -5.32 -3.07
N ASN A 65 8.76 -4.83 -3.58
CA ASN A 65 9.73 -5.65 -4.31
C ASN A 65 10.38 -6.69 -3.41
N LEU A 66 10.78 -6.31 -2.19
CA LEU A 66 11.29 -7.24 -1.18
C LEU A 66 10.28 -8.35 -0.86
N TRP A 67 9.00 -8.01 -0.70
CA TRP A 67 7.97 -9.02 -0.43
C TRP A 67 7.74 -9.95 -1.63
N CYS A 68 7.79 -9.42 -2.85
CA CYS A 68 7.72 -10.25 -4.06
C CYS A 68 8.90 -11.22 -4.13
N LEU A 69 10.13 -10.77 -3.85
CA LEU A 69 11.33 -11.61 -3.81
C LEU A 69 11.25 -12.67 -2.69
N ALA A 70 10.66 -12.31 -1.54
CA ALA A 70 10.38 -13.25 -0.45
C ALA A 70 9.23 -14.23 -0.74
N GLY A 71 8.62 -14.18 -1.93
CA GLY A 71 7.62 -15.14 -2.38
C GLY A 71 6.16 -14.74 -2.11
N ALA A 72 5.85 -13.44 -1.95
CA ALA A 72 4.48 -12.94 -1.86
C ALA A 72 3.73 -13.03 -3.21
N LYS A 73 3.46 -14.26 -3.68
CA LYS A 73 2.89 -14.57 -5.01
C LYS A 73 1.58 -13.85 -5.33
N LYS A 74 0.75 -13.53 -4.32
CA LYS A 74 -0.53 -12.83 -4.51
C LYS A 74 -0.35 -11.32 -4.70
N LEU A 75 0.69 -10.74 -4.13
CA LEU A 75 1.09 -9.36 -4.34
C LEU A 75 1.78 -9.22 -5.71
N GLN A 76 2.71 -10.13 -6.00
CA GLN A 76 3.36 -10.24 -7.30
C GLN A 76 2.35 -10.42 -8.45
N GLY A 77 1.32 -11.24 -8.23
CA GLY A 77 0.23 -11.46 -9.19
C GLY A 77 -0.63 -10.24 -9.51
N LEU A 78 -0.41 -9.09 -8.88
CA LEU A 78 -1.02 -7.81 -9.27
C LEU A 78 -0.30 -7.16 -10.46
N GLY A 79 0.91 -7.62 -10.83
CA GLY A 79 1.66 -7.08 -11.97
C GLY A 79 2.19 -5.65 -11.78
N LEU A 80 2.28 -5.17 -10.54
CA LEU A 80 2.63 -3.78 -10.22
C LEU A 80 4.14 -3.50 -10.19
N ALA A 81 4.99 -4.51 -10.46
CA ALA A 81 6.44 -4.41 -10.37
C ALA A 81 7.07 -3.33 -11.26
N GLY A 82 6.38 -2.89 -12.32
CA GLY A 82 6.81 -1.77 -13.18
C GLY A 82 5.92 -0.51 -13.11
N ALA A 83 4.85 -0.54 -12.31
CA ALA A 83 3.86 0.54 -12.23
C ALA A 83 3.93 1.32 -10.91
N LEU A 84 4.49 0.71 -9.86
CA LEU A 84 4.68 1.36 -8.57
C LEU A 84 5.88 2.27 -8.59
#